data_AF-A0A7S2LDF9-F1
#
_entry.id   AF-A0A7S2LDF9-F1
#
_cell.length_a   1.000
_cell.length_b   1.000
_cell.length_c   1.000
_cell.angle_alpha   90.00
_cell.angle_beta   90.00
_cell.angle_gamma   90.00
#
_symmetry.space_group_name_H-M   'P 1'
#
loop_
_entity.id
_entity.type
_entity.pdbx_description
1 polymer ?
#
loop_
_entity_poly.entity_id
_entity_poly.type
_entity_poly.pdbx_seq_one_letter_code
_entity_poly.pdbx_strand_id
1 'polypeptide(L)'
;HYNSTLRLTTTKPVHIAHPPELDGDSVFKGFISSKVEFQDVYSPTLWKTDPRYYTKVTKIDPLQQKLEEWQTIMWITGRRRSQGGEREKLDVLEFDSFPPDEDNRRVRSQEDNNDNPFHSSKGRWKLNPLVYWSYDQVWNYIKANEVPYNLLYDLGFTSIGDEMTTTLPKKSHVGDAIYERSGRFVDLNRTECGLHSHLQKIKALKKHHEEAGEEWTVPELTCEKCIDLNEDTFLETVENNNLRDDSLLLLEFYSPFCGSCQEFAPVLNRLADYQIPNTVVARFDITEQNIPKYINQELFQVESTPTLYLVGHSPSFYAEMYSGKHEFDAILQWLTKKRNSR
;
A
#
# COMPACT_ATOMS: atom_id res chain seq x y z
N HIS A 1 10.25 -39.40 -8.56
CA HIS A 1 8.78 -39.40 -8.57
C HIS A 1 8.26 -38.15 -7.86
N TYR A 2 8.08 -37.03 -8.55
CA TYR A 2 7.29 -35.90 -8.04
C TYR A 2 6.45 -35.39 -9.21
N ASN A 3 5.27 -35.98 -9.34
CA ASN A 3 4.32 -35.67 -10.40
C ASN A 3 3.34 -34.60 -9.89
N SER A 4 3.22 -33.51 -10.66
CA SER A 4 1.99 -32.74 -10.91
C SER A 4 1.17 -32.24 -9.71
N THR A 5 1.57 -31.12 -9.09
CA THR A 5 0.77 -29.90 -8.80
C THR A 5 1.43 -29.12 -7.66
N LEU A 6 2.45 -28.32 -7.97
CA LEU A 6 2.87 -27.26 -7.06
C LEU A 6 1.81 -26.15 -7.15
N ARG A 7 0.74 -26.28 -6.36
CA ARG A 7 -0.22 -25.19 -6.14
C ARG A 7 0.41 -24.20 -5.17
N LEU A 8 0.28 -22.91 -5.48
CA LEU A 8 0.57 -21.82 -4.55
C LEU A 8 -0.09 -22.16 -3.21
N THR A 9 0.69 -22.17 -2.13
CA THR A 9 0.18 -22.47 -0.79
C THR A 9 -0.88 -21.44 -0.44
N THR A 10 -2.14 -21.86 -0.34
CA THR A 10 -3.18 -21.05 0.25
C THR A 10 -2.84 -20.82 1.71
N THR A 11 -2.74 -19.55 2.11
CA THR A 11 -2.89 -19.13 3.50
C THR A 11 -4.10 -19.86 4.07
N LYS A 12 -3.89 -20.75 5.05
CA LYS A 12 -4.98 -21.38 5.79
C LYS A 12 -5.48 -20.28 6.73
N PRO A 13 -6.67 -19.67 6.50
CA PRO A 13 -7.24 -18.83 7.53
C PRO A 13 -7.57 -19.78 8.67
N VAL A 14 -7.04 -19.54 9.88
CA VAL A 14 -7.48 -20.25 11.08
C VAL A 14 -8.02 -19.20 12.03
N HIS A 15 -9.17 -18.60 11.68
CA HIS A 15 -9.78 -17.50 12.43
C HIS A 15 -11.22 -17.77 12.78
N ILE A 16 -11.64 -17.11 13.85
CA ILE A 16 -13.04 -16.95 14.20
C ILE A 16 -13.64 -16.01 13.16
N ALA A 17 -14.58 -16.51 12.38
CA ALA A 17 -15.29 -15.68 11.42
C ALA A 17 -16.21 -14.70 12.16
N HIS A 18 -16.11 -13.42 11.82
CA HIS A 18 -17.14 -12.42 12.12
C HIS A 18 -17.74 -12.02 10.77
N PRO A 19 -18.75 -12.75 10.26
CA PRO A 19 -19.43 -12.33 9.04
C PRO A 19 -20.06 -10.94 9.26
N PRO A 20 -20.19 -10.11 8.20
CA PRO A 20 -21.02 -8.91 8.30
C PRO A 20 -22.43 -9.31 8.75
N GLU A 21 -23.07 -8.50 9.60
CA GLU A 21 -24.46 -8.69 9.99
C GLU A 21 -25.33 -8.75 8.74
N LEU A 22 -25.68 -9.96 8.31
CA LEU A 22 -26.71 -10.19 7.32
C LEU A 22 -28.03 -10.25 8.09
N ASP A 23 -29.01 -9.45 7.66
CA ASP A 23 -30.38 -9.47 8.19
C ASP A 23 -30.90 -10.92 8.27
N GLY A 24 -30.98 -11.43 9.50
CA GLY A 24 -31.43 -12.80 9.79
C GLY A 24 -30.54 -13.48 10.83
N ASP A 25 -31.16 -14.10 11.83
CA ASP A 25 -30.60 -14.67 13.08
C ASP A 25 -29.51 -15.77 12.96
N SER A 26 -28.75 -15.84 11.86
CA SER A 26 -27.70 -16.83 11.62
C SER A 26 -26.31 -16.18 11.63
N VAL A 27 -25.81 -15.84 12.83
CA VAL A 27 -24.39 -15.52 13.02
C VAL A 27 -23.60 -16.84 12.99
N PHE A 28 -22.84 -17.10 11.92
CA PHE A 28 -21.90 -18.23 11.91
C PHE A 28 -20.84 -18.03 13.01
N LYS A 29 -20.97 -18.74 14.12
CA LYS A 29 -19.98 -18.81 15.20
C LYS A 29 -19.15 -20.09 15.01
N GLY A 30 -18.11 -20.03 14.18
CA GLY A 30 -17.25 -21.18 13.90
C GLY A 30 -15.85 -20.80 13.44
N PHE A 31 -14.90 -21.73 13.61
CA PHE A 31 -13.55 -21.60 13.04
C PHE A 31 -13.61 -21.92 11.54
N ILE A 32 -13.12 -21.01 10.71
CA ILE A 32 -12.81 -21.34 9.31
C ILE A 32 -11.42 -21.96 9.32
N SER A 33 -11.27 -23.13 8.70
CA SER A 33 -10.02 -23.90 8.66
C SER A 33 -9.62 -24.32 7.25
N SER A 34 -10.54 -24.17 6.29
CA SER A 34 -10.32 -24.55 4.89
C SER A 34 -10.69 -23.45 3.90
N LYS A 35 -10.13 -23.53 2.68
CA LYS A 35 -10.50 -22.64 1.56
C LYS A 35 -11.99 -22.74 1.24
N VAL A 36 -12.57 -23.95 1.27
CA VAL A 36 -13.98 -24.17 0.93
C VAL A 36 -14.88 -23.45 1.92
N GLU A 37 -14.65 -23.66 3.22
CA GLU A 37 -15.39 -22.94 4.28
C GLU A 37 -15.26 -21.41 4.15
N PHE A 38 -14.05 -20.91 3.85
CA PHE A 38 -13.86 -19.48 3.62
C PHE A 38 -14.71 -18.97 2.44
N GLN A 39 -14.75 -19.72 1.34
CA GLN A 39 -15.52 -19.35 0.15
C GLN A 39 -17.03 -19.41 0.39
N ASP A 40 -17.49 -20.38 1.19
CA ASP A 40 -18.90 -20.51 1.57
C ASP A 40 -19.36 -19.35 2.48
N VAL A 41 -18.51 -18.90 3.40
CA VAL A 41 -18.82 -17.80 4.33
C VAL A 41 -18.69 -16.43 3.67
N TYR A 42 -17.65 -16.21 2.86
CA TYR A 42 -17.25 -14.87 2.42
C TYR A 42 -17.32 -14.59 0.91
N SER A 43 -17.54 -15.61 0.07
CA SER A 43 -17.42 -15.62 -1.40
C SER A 43 -16.04 -16.02 -1.97
N PRO A 44 -15.99 -16.82 -3.06
CA PRO A 44 -14.76 -17.16 -3.77
C PRO A 44 -14.05 -15.98 -4.45
N THR A 45 -14.73 -14.85 -4.63
CA THR A 45 -14.19 -13.65 -5.29
C THR A 45 -13.93 -12.49 -4.34
N LEU A 46 -14.00 -12.70 -3.02
CA LEU A 46 -13.83 -11.62 -2.03
C LEU A 46 -12.53 -10.83 -2.23
N TRP A 47 -11.43 -11.51 -2.58
CA TRP A 47 -10.14 -10.90 -2.87
C TRP A 47 -10.19 -9.86 -4.00
N LYS A 48 -11.16 -9.95 -4.90
CA LYS A 48 -11.38 -9.02 -6.01
C LYS A 48 -12.46 -7.99 -5.68
N THR A 49 -13.57 -8.40 -5.06
CA THR A 49 -14.71 -7.52 -4.79
C THR A 49 -14.46 -6.58 -3.61
N ASP A 50 -13.75 -7.05 -2.59
CA ASP A 50 -13.29 -6.24 -1.47
C ASP A 50 -11.91 -6.69 -1.00
N PRO A 51 -10.84 -6.23 -1.69
CA PRO A 51 -9.46 -6.57 -1.34
C PRO A 51 -9.06 -6.10 0.06
N ARG A 52 -9.71 -5.05 0.59
CA ARG A 52 -9.48 -4.53 1.96
C ARG A 52 -9.97 -5.55 2.97
N TYR A 53 -11.24 -5.93 2.87
CA TYR A 53 -11.83 -6.89 3.79
C TYR A 53 -11.21 -8.27 3.66
N TYR A 54 -10.93 -8.74 2.43
CA TYR A 54 -10.16 -9.97 2.21
C TYR A 54 -8.83 -9.96 2.98
N THR A 55 -8.05 -8.88 2.85
CA THR A 55 -6.76 -8.76 3.55
C THR A 55 -6.94 -8.76 5.07
N LYS A 56 -7.98 -8.08 5.56
CA LYS A 56 -8.30 -8.06 6.99
C LYS A 56 -8.52 -9.46 7.54
N VAL A 57 -9.48 -10.21 6.98
CA VAL A 57 -9.91 -11.50 7.51
C VAL A 57 -8.94 -12.66 7.21
N THR A 58 -8.14 -12.55 6.15
CA THR A 58 -7.18 -13.62 5.77
C THR A 58 -5.75 -13.38 6.22
N LYS A 59 -5.38 -12.14 6.57
CA LYS A 59 -3.98 -11.81 6.93
C LYS A 59 -3.83 -11.00 8.21
N ILE A 60 -4.58 -9.91 8.37
CA ILE A 60 -4.36 -8.96 9.48
C ILE A 60 -4.89 -9.53 10.80
N ASP A 61 -6.18 -9.85 10.84
CA ASP A 61 -6.84 -10.41 12.02
C ASP A 61 -6.14 -11.70 12.46
N PRO A 62 -5.79 -12.61 11.53
CA PRO A 62 -4.95 -13.75 11.83
C PRO A 62 -3.69 -13.53 12.59
N LEU A 63 -2.93 -12.60 12.07
CA LEU A 63 -1.64 -12.31 12.57
C LEU A 63 -1.79 -11.68 13.95
N GLN A 64 -2.70 -10.71 14.10
CA GLN A 64 -2.97 -10.08 15.38
C GLN A 64 -3.34 -11.11 16.44
N GLN A 65 -4.30 -11.98 16.15
CA GLN A 65 -4.73 -13.02 17.07
C GLN A 65 -3.54 -13.89 17.55
N LYS A 66 -2.65 -14.30 16.63
CA LYS A 66 -1.48 -15.12 17.01
C LYS A 66 -0.42 -14.34 17.77
N LEU A 67 -0.16 -13.10 17.38
CA LEU A 67 0.77 -12.23 18.11
C LEU A 67 0.28 -11.96 19.53
N GLU A 68 -1.04 -11.86 19.75
CA GLU A 68 -1.66 -11.74 21.08
C GLU A 68 -1.58 -13.04 21.87
N GLU A 69 -1.97 -14.16 21.27
CA GLU A 69 -1.93 -15.50 21.89
C GLU A 69 -0.54 -15.84 22.41
N TRP A 70 0.50 -15.46 21.66
CA TRP A 70 1.90 -15.68 22.04
C TRP A 70 2.50 -14.57 22.90
N GLN A 71 1.73 -13.54 23.24
CA GLN A 71 2.20 -12.37 23.98
C GLN A 71 3.47 -11.77 23.35
N THR A 72 3.46 -11.65 22.02
CA THR A 72 4.64 -11.29 21.24
C THR A 72 5.02 -9.84 21.50
N ILE A 73 6.23 -9.62 22.01
CA ILE A 73 6.81 -8.28 22.22
C ILE A 73 7.55 -7.80 20.97
N MET A 74 8.19 -8.74 20.26
CA MET A 74 8.93 -8.48 19.03
C MET A 74 8.80 -9.65 18.07
N TRP A 75 8.77 -9.36 16.77
CA TRP A 75 8.80 -10.36 15.70
C TRP A 75 9.82 -9.99 14.61
N ILE A 76 10.33 -11.01 13.93
CA ILE A 76 11.30 -10.86 12.84
C ILE A 76 10.54 -10.84 11.52
N THR A 77 10.89 -9.93 10.61
CA THR A 77 10.36 -9.90 9.24
C THR A 77 11.46 -10.09 8.20
N GLY A 78 11.07 -10.58 7.02
CA GLY A 78 11.96 -10.71 5.86
C GLY A 78 11.97 -9.50 4.93
N ARG A 79 11.53 -8.31 5.40
CA ARG A 79 11.48 -7.08 4.57
C ARG A 79 12.89 -6.54 4.33
N ARG A 80 13.14 -6.05 3.11
CA ARG A 80 14.42 -5.48 2.68
C ARG A 80 14.22 -4.20 1.87
N ARG A 81 15.15 -3.25 1.96
CA ARG A 81 15.09 -2.00 1.19
C ARG A 81 15.12 -2.22 -0.31
N SER A 82 15.87 -3.22 -0.75
CA SER A 82 16.00 -3.57 -2.17
C SER A 82 14.68 -4.00 -2.82
N GLN A 83 13.62 -4.24 -2.05
CA GLN A 83 12.31 -4.66 -2.56
C GLN A 83 11.43 -3.48 -3.03
N GLY A 84 11.94 -2.25 -2.96
CA GLY A 84 11.33 -1.04 -3.52
C GLY A 84 10.12 -0.50 -2.75
N GLY A 85 9.58 0.62 -3.23
CA GLY A 85 8.36 1.26 -2.70
C GLY A 85 8.53 1.73 -1.26
N GLU A 86 7.50 1.51 -0.43
CA GLU A 86 7.53 1.86 1.01
C GLU A 86 8.64 1.13 1.79
N ARG A 87 9.32 0.15 1.20
CA ARG A 87 10.43 -0.57 1.84
C ARG A 87 11.77 0.12 1.72
N GLU A 88 11.93 1.07 0.81
CA GLU A 88 13.23 1.72 0.54
C GLU A 88 13.82 2.41 1.77
N LYS A 89 12.95 2.87 2.67
CA LYS A 89 13.30 3.61 3.89
C LYS A 89 13.17 2.77 5.17
N LEU A 90 13.15 1.44 5.07
CA LEU A 90 13.00 0.58 6.25
C LEU A 90 14.11 0.75 7.27
N ASP A 91 13.73 0.86 8.52
CA ASP A 91 14.65 0.74 9.64
C ASP A 91 14.95 -0.73 9.96
N VAL A 92 16.09 -0.96 10.63
CA VAL A 92 16.42 -2.29 11.17
C VAL A 92 15.41 -2.68 12.23
N LEU A 93 14.96 -1.71 13.04
CA LEU A 93 14.04 -1.90 14.14
C LEU A 93 12.90 -0.88 14.02
N GLU A 94 11.68 -1.35 13.86
CA GLU A 94 10.46 -0.53 13.76
C GLU A 94 9.56 -0.77 14.98
N PHE A 95 8.91 0.27 15.50
CA PHE A 95 7.86 0.11 16.49
C PHE A 95 6.48 0.16 15.81
N ASP A 96 5.66 -0.86 16.07
CA ASP A 96 4.28 -0.96 15.59
C ASP A 96 3.34 -0.70 16.77
N SER A 97 2.96 0.57 16.94
CA SER A 97 2.03 0.98 17.97
C SER A 97 0.65 0.37 17.73
N PHE A 98 0.00 -0.10 18.78
CA PHE A 98 -1.45 -0.32 18.69
C PHE A 98 -2.13 1.05 18.63
N PRO A 99 -3.22 1.20 17.84
CA PRO A 99 -4.10 2.33 18.07
C PRO A 99 -4.58 2.26 19.52
N PRO A 100 -4.61 3.40 20.25
CA PRO A 100 -5.08 3.35 21.62
C PRO A 100 -6.58 2.98 21.62
N ASP A 101 -6.89 1.88 22.30
CA ASP A 101 -8.23 1.41 22.70
C ASP A 101 -9.37 1.42 21.64
N GLU A 102 -9.23 0.72 20.51
CA GLU A 102 -10.40 0.44 19.63
C GLU A 102 -11.30 -0.72 20.11
N ASP A 103 -10.84 -1.57 21.03
CA ASP A 103 -11.61 -2.73 21.49
C ASP A 103 -11.65 -2.70 23.02
N ASN A 104 -12.77 -2.25 23.58
CA ASN A 104 -13.12 -2.11 25.01
C ASN A 104 -12.99 -3.41 25.86
N ARG A 105 -12.17 -4.38 25.43
CA ARG A 105 -11.82 -5.62 26.13
C ARG A 105 -10.61 -5.51 27.04
N ARG A 106 -9.84 -4.41 26.96
CA ARG A 106 -8.75 -4.13 27.88
C ARG A 106 -9.31 -3.39 29.09
N VAL A 107 -9.76 -4.15 30.10
CA VAL A 107 -9.95 -3.60 31.45
C VAL A 107 -8.61 -2.99 31.87
N ARG A 108 -8.54 -1.65 31.93
CA ARG A 108 -7.42 -0.91 32.51
C ARG A 108 -7.22 -1.42 33.95
N SER A 109 -6.28 -2.32 34.17
CA SER A 109 -5.77 -2.55 35.51
C SER A 109 -4.98 -1.30 35.91
N GLN A 110 -5.29 -0.74 37.07
CA GLN A 110 -4.74 0.51 37.63
C GLN A 110 -3.20 0.52 37.84
N GLU A 111 -2.46 -0.42 37.28
CA GLU A 111 -0.99 -0.53 37.34
C GLU A 111 -0.27 0.01 36.08
N ASP A 112 -0.98 0.70 35.18
CA ASP A 112 -0.42 1.27 33.93
C ASP A 112 0.45 2.55 34.13
N ASN A 113 1.03 2.74 35.31
CA ASN A 113 2.13 3.71 35.54
C ASN A 113 3.48 3.12 35.11
N ASN A 114 3.52 2.39 34.00
CA ASN A 114 4.72 1.70 33.56
C ASN A 114 5.37 2.46 32.38
N ASP A 115 6.43 3.20 32.69
CA ASP A 115 7.30 3.88 31.71
C ASP A 115 8.02 2.89 30.76
N ASN A 116 7.84 1.57 30.96
CA ASN A 116 8.39 0.55 30.10
C ASN A 116 7.94 0.75 28.62
N PRO A 117 8.86 1.06 27.68
CA PRO A 117 8.53 1.22 26.26
C PRO A 117 8.25 -0.12 25.56
N PHE A 118 8.51 -1.25 26.24
CA PHE A 118 8.26 -2.61 25.75
C PHE A 118 6.96 -3.21 26.30
N HIS A 119 6.13 -2.41 26.97
CA HIS A 119 4.86 -2.91 27.49
C HIS A 119 3.94 -3.34 26.34
N SER A 120 3.39 -4.55 26.42
CA SER A 120 2.58 -5.17 25.37
C SER A 120 1.29 -4.43 25.04
N SER A 121 0.87 -3.47 25.88
CA SER A 121 -0.26 -2.58 25.58
C SER A 121 0.07 -1.48 24.57
N LYS A 122 1.33 -1.05 24.46
CA LYS A 122 1.76 0.10 23.65
C LYS A 122 2.00 -0.25 22.18
N GLY A 123 2.40 -1.48 21.89
CA GLY A 123 2.75 -1.91 20.55
C GLY A 123 3.62 -3.16 20.54
N ARG A 124 4.23 -3.43 19.39
CA ARG A 124 5.20 -4.49 19.20
C ARG A 124 6.36 -4.04 18.34
N TRP A 125 7.55 -4.55 18.62
CA TRP A 125 8.73 -4.28 17.81
C TRP A 125 8.81 -5.19 16.58
N LYS A 126 9.26 -4.66 15.45
CA LYS A 126 9.58 -5.42 14.23
C LYS A 126 11.08 -5.33 13.97
N LEU A 127 11.74 -6.48 13.84
CA LEU A 127 13.16 -6.57 13.50
C LEU A 127 13.31 -7.02 12.05
N ASN A 128 14.04 -6.24 11.25
CA ASN A 128 14.36 -6.50 9.85
C ASN A 128 15.85 -6.81 9.70
N PRO A 129 16.31 -8.03 10.05
CA PRO A 129 17.74 -8.35 10.07
C PRO A 129 18.39 -8.30 8.68
N LEU A 130 17.59 -8.49 7.63
CA LEU A 130 18.02 -8.48 6.24
C LEU A 130 17.76 -7.14 5.55
N VAL A 131 17.50 -6.06 6.29
CA VAL A 131 17.03 -4.78 5.72
C VAL A 131 17.97 -4.22 4.64
N TYR A 132 19.29 -4.41 4.82
CA TYR A 132 20.33 -3.97 3.88
C TYR A 132 20.74 -5.02 2.85
N TRP A 133 20.19 -6.23 2.91
CA TRP A 133 20.56 -7.29 1.97
C TRP A 133 19.86 -7.11 0.61
N SER A 134 20.63 -7.24 -0.46
CA SER A 134 20.11 -7.33 -1.83
C SER A 134 19.45 -8.68 -2.10
N TYR A 135 18.70 -8.78 -3.20
CA TYR A 135 18.17 -10.04 -3.71
C TYR A 135 19.27 -11.09 -3.89
N ASP A 136 20.39 -10.72 -4.52
CA ASP A 136 21.50 -11.63 -4.78
C ASP A 136 22.18 -12.12 -3.50
N GLN A 137 22.32 -11.26 -2.49
CA GLN A 137 22.89 -11.68 -1.21
C GLN A 137 22.03 -12.74 -0.52
N VAL A 138 20.71 -12.61 -0.58
CA VAL A 138 19.78 -13.63 -0.08
C VAL A 138 19.96 -14.94 -0.84
N TRP A 139 20.01 -14.89 -2.18
CA TRP A 139 20.17 -16.11 -2.99
C TRP A 139 21.54 -16.77 -2.86
N ASN A 140 22.60 -15.98 -2.73
CA ASN A 140 23.94 -16.48 -2.48
C ASN A 140 23.98 -17.23 -1.15
N TYR A 141 23.33 -16.69 -0.11
CA TYR A 141 23.22 -17.38 1.17
C TYR A 141 22.40 -18.66 1.07
N ILE A 142 21.24 -18.63 0.41
CA ILE A 142 20.39 -19.82 0.22
C ILE A 142 21.18 -20.94 -0.47
N LYS A 143 21.90 -20.62 -1.56
CA LYS A 143 22.69 -21.59 -2.33
C LYS A 143 23.90 -22.11 -1.55
N ALA A 144 24.66 -21.20 -0.93
CA ALA A 144 25.88 -21.58 -0.19
C ALA A 144 25.60 -22.43 1.04
N ASN A 145 24.39 -22.33 1.63
CA ASN A 145 24.00 -23.04 2.83
C ASN A 145 22.91 -24.11 2.57
N GLU A 146 22.63 -24.41 1.30
CA GLU A 146 21.64 -25.41 0.89
C GLU A 146 20.26 -25.23 1.57
N VAL A 147 19.85 -23.98 1.79
CA VAL A 147 18.59 -23.66 2.45
C VAL A 147 17.44 -24.08 1.53
N PRO A 148 16.48 -24.91 1.99
CA PRO A 148 15.32 -25.24 1.19
C PRO A 148 14.54 -23.97 0.81
N TYR A 149 14.20 -23.84 -0.47
CA TYR A 149 13.41 -22.73 -1.00
C TYR A 149 12.21 -23.24 -1.81
N ASN A 150 11.28 -22.34 -2.13
CA ASN A 150 10.08 -22.70 -2.87
C ASN A 150 10.41 -22.90 -4.38
N LEU A 151 10.10 -24.09 -4.93
CA LEU A 151 10.39 -24.44 -6.33
C LEU A 151 9.71 -23.53 -7.37
N LEU A 152 8.72 -22.73 -6.98
CA LEU A 152 8.17 -21.69 -7.87
C LEU A 152 9.22 -20.65 -8.27
N TYR A 153 10.28 -20.44 -7.47
CA TYR A 153 11.40 -19.60 -7.88
C TYR A 153 12.14 -20.18 -9.10
N ASP A 154 12.19 -21.51 -9.26
CA ASP A 154 12.77 -22.15 -10.45
C ASP A 154 11.91 -21.95 -11.70
N LEU A 155 10.62 -21.64 -11.50
CA LEU A 155 9.69 -21.28 -12.57
C LEU A 155 9.72 -19.77 -12.91
N GLY A 156 10.58 -19.00 -12.24
CA GLY A 156 10.78 -17.56 -12.49
C GLY A 156 9.95 -16.62 -11.61
N PHE A 157 9.21 -17.12 -10.62
CA PHE A 157 8.58 -16.24 -9.64
C PHE A 157 9.66 -15.57 -8.79
N THR A 158 9.55 -14.27 -8.54
CA THR A 158 10.52 -13.50 -7.73
C THR A 158 9.97 -13.07 -6.38
N SER A 159 8.65 -13.17 -6.18
CA SER A 159 7.97 -12.97 -4.91
C SER A 159 6.64 -13.73 -4.92
N ILE A 160 6.32 -14.40 -3.81
CA ILE A 160 5.20 -15.36 -3.74
C ILE A 160 4.23 -14.94 -2.62
N GLY A 161 2.93 -14.96 -2.91
CA GLY A 161 1.87 -14.93 -1.90
C GLY A 161 0.66 -15.71 -2.37
N ASP A 162 -0.56 -15.19 -2.22
CA ASP A 162 -1.75 -15.95 -2.57
C ASP A 162 -1.85 -16.21 -4.08
N GLU A 163 -2.43 -17.37 -4.43
CA GLU A 163 -2.54 -17.88 -5.79
C GLU A 163 -3.10 -16.84 -6.79
N MET A 164 -4.22 -16.23 -6.41
CA MET A 164 -4.98 -15.29 -7.23
C MET A 164 -4.32 -13.91 -7.39
N THR A 165 -3.25 -13.62 -6.64
CA THR A 165 -2.58 -12.30 -6.63
C THR A 165 -1.07 -12.42 -6.82
N THR A 166 -0.61 -13.53 -7.40
CA THR A 166 0.80 -13.78 -7.71
C THR A 166 0.97 -14.19 -9.16
N THR A 167 1.82 -13.50 -9.90
CA THR A 167 2.20 -13.84 -11.28
C THR A 167 3.73 -13.80 -11.44
N LEU A 168 4.21 -14.19 -12.61
CA LEU A 168 5.60 -13.95 -12.99
C LEU A 168 5.85 -12.45 -13.17
N PRO A 169 7.03 -11.94 -12.78
CA PRO A 169 7.41 -10.57 -13.09
C PRO A 169 7.49 -10.35 -14.61
N LYS A 170 7.33 -9.10 -15.06
CA LYS A 170 7.55 -8.74 -16.48
C LYS A 170 8.99 -9.06 -16.86
N LYS A 171 9.23 -9.52 -18.10
CA LYS A 171 10.59 -9.84 -18.58
C LYS A 171 11.58 -8.68 -18.42
N SER A 172 11.12 -7.44 -18.59
CA SER A 172 11.92 -6.22 -18.41
C SER A 172 12.38 -5.97 -16.97
N HIS A 173 11.82 -6.68 -16.00
CA HIS A 173 12.07 -6.51 -14.57
C HIS A 173 12.91 -7.64 -13.97
N VAL A 174 13.18 -8.69 -14.74
CA VAL A 174 13.93 -9.85 -14.26
C VAL A 174 15.39 -9.47 -14.05
N GLY A 175 15.91 -9.71 -12.84
CA GLY A 175 17.30 -9.42 -12.47
C GLY A 175 17.52 -8.05 -11.80
N ASP A 176 16.48 -7.22 -11.73
CA ASP A 176 16.53 -5.97 -10.98
C ASP A 176 15.80 -6.14 -9.64
N ALA A 177 16.55 -5.97 -8.55
CA ALA A 177 16.06 -6.21 -7.19
C ALA A 177 14.84 -5.33 -6.85
N ILE A 178 14.77 -4.10 -7.39
CA ILE A 178 13.65 -3.17 -7.09
C ILE A 178 12.30 -3.72 -7.58
N TYR A 179 12.32 -4.61 -8.58
CA TYR A 179 11.13 -5.23 -9.14
C TYR A 179 10.92 -6.67 -8.69
N GLU A 180 11.65 -7.14 -7.67
CA GLU A 180 11.48 -8.47 -7.06
C GLU A 180 10.01 -8.79 -6.78
N ARG A 181 9.23 -7.77 -6.38
CA ARG A 181 7.82 -7.91 -6.00
C ARG A 181 6.83 -7.53 -7.09
N SER A 182 7.29 -7.24 -8.31
CA SER A 182 6.42 -6.80 -9.41
C SER A 182 5.39 -7.84 -9.89
N GLY A 183 5.54 -9.12 -9.50
CA GLY A 183 4.54 -10.16 -9.72
C GLY A 183 3.49 -10.28 -8.60
N ARG A 184 3.50 -9.41 -7.58
CA ARG A 184 2.55 -9.44 -6.46
C ARG A 184 1.39 -8.49 -6.72
N PHE A 185 0.25 -8.79 -6.10
CA PHE A 185 -0.96 -7.95 -6.08
C PHE A 185 -1.50 -7.63 -7.47
N VAL A 186 -1.24 -8.49 -8.45
CA VAL A 186 -1.80 -8.30 -9.80
C VAL A 186 -3.32 -8.21 -9.73
N ASP A 187 -3.86 -7.25 -10.47
CA ASP A 187 -5.27 -6.87 -10.49
C ASP A 187 -5.82 -6.32 -9.16
N LEU A 188 -4.94 -6.05 -8.18
CA LEU A 188 -5.23 -5.29 -6.98
C LEU A 188 -4.45 -3.98 -7.04
N ASN A 189 -5.12 -2.85 -6.82
CA ASN A 189 -4.49 -1.52 -6.85
C ASN A 189 -3.57 -1.28 -5.62
N ARG A 190 -2.50 -2.07 -5.44
CA ARG A 190 -1.65 -2.12 -4.23
C ARG A 190 -0.23 -2.64 -4.49
N THR A 191 0.79 -1.94 -3.98
CA THR A 191 2.19 -2.43 -3.94
C THR A 191 2.50 -3.27 -2.70
N GLU A 192 1.73 -3.07 -1.63
CA GLU A 192 1.97 -3.67 -0.32
C GLU A 192 0.77 -4.46 0.20
N CYS A 193 1.08 -5.46 1.01
CA CYS A 193 0.06 -6.15 1.78
C CYS A 193 -0.48 -5.16 2.82
N GLY A 194 -1.80 -5.14 3.06
CA GLY A 194 -2.43 -4.29 4.09
C GLY A 194 -1.90 -4.49 5.52
N LEU A 195 -1.01 -5.47 5.73
CA LEU A 195 -0.17 -5.66 6.91
C LEU A 195 0.84 -4.52 7.15
N HIS A 196 1.15 -3.70 6.14
CA HIS A 196 2.16 -2.62 6.19
C HIS A 196 1.63 -1.28 5.69
N SER A 197 0.30 -1.10 5.60
CA SER A 197 -0.28 0.10 5.02
C SER A 197 -0.15 1.30 5.96
N HIS A 198 0.80 2.19 5.66
CA HIS A 198 1.00 3.48 6.33
C HIS A 198 -0.30 4.30 6.41
N LEU A 199 -1.07 4.32 5.32
CA LEU A 199 -2.37 5.02 5.24
C LEU A 199 -3.42 4.47 6.22
N GLN A 200 -3.45 3.16 6.47
CA GLN A 200 -4.37 2.58 7.46
C GLN A 200 -3.99 2.99 8.88
N LYS A 201 -2.67 3.08 9.17
CA LYS A 201 -2.19 3.57 10.46
C LYS A 201 -2.56 5.04 10.67
N ILE A 202 -2.40 5.88 9.65
CA ILE A 202 -2.75 7.30 9.72
C ILE A 202 -4.25 7.50 9.97
N LYS A 203 -5.11 6.76 9.24
CA LYS A 203 -6.57 6.81 9.46
C LYS A 203 -6.97 6.42 10.88
N ALA A 204 -6.35 5.37 11.43
CA ALA A 204 -6.60 4.93 12.80
C ALA A 204 -6.07 5.94 13.85
N LEU A 205 -4.87 6.50 13.63
CA LEU A 205 -4.29 7.53 14.49
C LEU A 205 -5.15 8.80 14.53
N LYS A 206 -5.61 9.29 13.38
CA LYS A 206 -6.48 10.47 13.31
C LYS A 206 -7.77 10.28 14.10
N LYS A 207 -8.46 9.16 13.84
CA LYS A 207 -9.70 8.82 14.55
C LYS A 207 -9.48 8.81 16.07
N HIS A 208 -8.35 8.28 16.53
CA HIS A 208 -7.99 8.34 17.95
C HIS A 208 -7.79 9.78 18.46
N HIS A 209 -7.04 10.63 17.74
CA HIS A 209 -6.87 12.04 18.13
C HIS A 209 -8.23 12.76 18.24
N GLU A 210 -9.13 12.51 17.29
CA GLU A 210 -10.49 13.06 17.30
C GLU A 210 -11.31 12.57 18.51
N GLU A 211 -11.26 11.27 18.82
CA GLU A 211 -11.94 10.66 19.96
C GLU A 211 -11.34 11.12 21.31
N ALA A 212 -10.03 11.36 21.37
CA ALA A 212 -9.33 11.87 22.55
C ALA A 212 -9.48 13.39 22.73
N GLY A 213 -10.06 14.10 21.76
CA GLY A 213 -10.11 15.57 21.74
C GLY A 213 -8.74 16.23 21.60
N GLU A 214 -7.76 15.49 21.09
CA GLU A 214 -6.40 15.97 20.83
C GLU A 214 -6.31 16.60 19.44
N GLU A 215 -5.52 17.66 19.32
CA GLU A 215 -5.34 18.35 18.05
C GLU A 215 -4.54 17.47 17.06
N TRP A 216 -5.17 17.12 15.94
CA TRP A 216 -4.53 16.39 14.85
C TRP A 216 -3.72 17.35 13.98
N THR A 217 -2.39 17.26 14.06
CA THR A 217 -1.49 18.10 13.26
C THR A 217 -1.09 17.40 11.98
N VAL A 218 -1.39 18.03 10.85
CA VAL A 218 -1.01 17.53 9.52
C VAL A 218 0.32 18.18 9.11
N PRO A 219 1.34 17.39 8.71
CA PRO A 219 2.58 17.95 8.17
C PRO A 219 2.29 18.87 6.99
N GLU A 220 2.86 20.08 7.03
CA GLU A 220 2.63 21.08 6.01
C GLU A 220 3.44 20.74 4.76
N LEU A 221 2.76 20.34 3.68
CA LEU A 221 3.32 20.34 2.34
C LEU A 221 2.62 21.41 1.52
N THR A 222 3.24 22.58 1.42
CA THR A 222 2.69 23.70 0.65
C THR A 222 3.21 23.70 -0.78
N CYS A 223 2.32 23.94 -1.74
CA CYS A 223 2.67 24.31 -3.10
C CYS A 223 1.80 25.50 -3.53
N GLU A 224 2.34 26.72 -3.47
CA GLU A 224 1.58 27.95 -3.74
C GLU A 224 0.99 28.03 -5.16
N LYS A 225 1.62 27.36 -6.12
CA LYS A 225 1.22 27.35 -7.54
C LYS A 225 0.59 26.03 -7.99
N CYS A 226 0.37 25.09 -7.09
CA CYS A 226 -0.37 23.87 -7.40
C CYS A 226 -1.86 24.08 -7.14
N ILE A 227 -2.68 23.31 -7.82
CA ILE A 227 -4.10 23.17 -7.47
C ILE A 227 -4.25 21.97 -6.55
N ASP A 228 -4.78 22.17 -5.35
CA ASP A 228 -5.17 21.08 -4.45
C ASP A 228 -6.56 20.59 -4.82
N LEU A 229 -6.64 19.34 -5.26
CA LEU A 229 -7.86 18.67 -5.68
C LEU A 229 -8.40 17.76 -4.58
N ASN A 230 -9.71 17.59 -4.59
CA ASN A 230 -10.47 16.65 -3.78
C ASN A 230 -11.42 15.86 -4.71
N GLU A 231 -12.18 14.91 -4.17
CA GLU A 231 -13.10 14.08 -4.99
C GLU A 231 -14.06 14.93 -5.84
N ASP A 232 -14.60 16.00 -5.28
CA ASP A 232 -15.57 16.89 -5.94
C ASP A 232 -14.90 17.79 -7.00
N THR A 233 -13.78 18.42 -6.64
CA THR A 233 -13.08 19.38 -7.51
C THR A 233 -12.25 18.70 -8.58
N PHE A 234 -11.89 17.42 -8.40
CA PHE A 234 -11.19 16.65 -9.42
C PHE A 234 -12.05 16.51 -10.68
N LEU A 235 -13.32 16.09 -10.53
CA LEU A 235 -14.23 15.93 -11.66
C LEU A 235 -14.49 17.27 -12.33
N GLU A 236 -14.75 18.33 -11.55
CA GLU A 236 -14.93 19.67 -12.09
C GLU A 236 -13.71 20.16 -12.88
N THR A 237 -12.50 19.95 -12.35
CA THR A 237 -11.25 20.40 -12.99
C THR A 237 -10.97 19.63 -14.28
N VAL A 238 -11.33 18.34 -14.32
CA VAL A 238 -11.12 17.46 -15.47
C VAL A 238 -12.21 17.61 -16.53
N GLU A 239 -13.47 17.79 -16.15
CA GLU A 239 -14.63 17.84 -17.04
C GLU A 239 -14.96 19.25 -17.54
N ASN A 240 -14.87 20.27 -16.68
CA ASN A 240 -15.33 21.62 -17.02
C ASN A 240 -14.25 22.53 -17.63
N ASN A 241 -13.05 22.01 -17.91
CA ASN A 241 -12.00 22.75 -18.63
C ASN A 241 -11.75 24.17 -18.06
N ASN A 242 -11.60 24.30 -16.73
CA ASN A 242 -10.86 25.47 -16.18
C ASN A 242 -9.38 25.48 -16.62
N LEU A 243 -8.96 24.41 -17.28
CA LEU A 243 -7.80 24.26 -18.12
C LEU A 243 -8.14 24.81 -19.52
N ARG A 244 -7.38 25.80 -20.02
CA ARG A 244 -7.53 26.31 -21.41
C ARG A 244 -7.60 25.10 -22.37
N ASP A 245 -8.41 25.19 -23.44
CA ASP A 245 -8.43 24.18 -24.51
C ASP A 245 -6.98 23.73 -24.81
N ASP A 246 -6.71 22.43 -24.63
CA ASP A 246 -5.40 21.74 -24.74
C ASP A 246 -4.47 21.71 -23.51
N SER A 247 -4.88 22.17 -22.33
CA SER A 247 -4.02 22.07 -21.13
C SER A 247 -4.08 20.68 -20.49
N LEU A 248 -2.91 20.20 -20.05
CA LEU A 248 -2.74 18.93 -19.36
C LEU A 248 -2.63 19.14 -17.84
N LEU A 249 -3.00 18.13 -17.07
CA LEU A 249 -2.85 18.13 -15.61
C LEU A 249 -1.71 17.17 -15.23
N LEU A 250 -0.63 17.69 -14.66
CA LEU A 250 0.34 16.89 -13.93
C LEU A 250 -0.19 16.71 -12.50
N LEU A 251 -0.78 15.54 -12.24
CA LEU A 251 -1.42 15.21 -10.98
C LEU A 251 -0.51 14.37 -10.09
N GLU A 252 -0.23 14.85 -8.89
CA GLU A 252 0.39 14.08 -7.81
C GLU A 252 -0.67 13.49 -6.87
N PHE A 253 -0.62 12.19 -6.64
CA PHE A 253 -1.25 11.56 -5.48
C PHE A 253 -0.25 11.44 -4.34
N TYR A 254 -0.57 12.04 -3.21
CA TYR A 254 0.34 12.15 -2.07
C TYR A 254 -0.35 11.90 -0.74
N SER A 255 0.44 11.77 0.32
CA SER A 255 -0.03 11.85 1.71
C SER A 255 0.93 12.75 2.49
N PRO A 256 0.42 13.69 3.31
CA PRO A 256 1.28 14.56 4.09
C PRO A 256 2.18 13.86 5.11
N PHE A 257 1.79 12.66 5.51
CA PHE A 257 2.54 11.83 6.44
C PHE A 257 3.56 10.93 5.74
N CYS A 258 3.69 10.99 4.41
CA CYS A 258 4.64 10.20 3.66
C CYS A 258 5.98 10.94 3.51
N GLY A 259 7.06 10.38 4.08
CA GLY A 259 8.40 10.98 3.99
C GLY A 259 8.91 11.12 2.55
N SER A 260 8.52 10.23 1.63
CA SER A 260 8.86 10.38 0.21
C SER A 260 8.09 11.51 -0.48
N CYS A 261 6.85 11.81 -0.05
CA CYS A 261 6.12 12.98 -0.53
C CYS A 261 6.77 14.27 -0.02
N GLN A 262 7.21 14.28 1.25
CA GLN A 262 7.94 15.40 1.86
C GLN A 262 9.23 15.72 1.12
N GLU A 263 10.02 14.70 0.75
CA GLU A 263 11.22 14.88 -0.05
C GLU A 263 10.94 15.32 -1.49
N PHE A 264 9.81 14.90 -2.07
CA PHE A 264 9.44 15.22 -3.44
C PHE A 264 8.79 16.59 -3.60
N ALA A 265 8.14 17.13 -2.56
CA ALA A 265 7.43 18.41 -2.64
C ALA A 265 8.29 19.59 -3.15
N PRO A 266 9.58 19.75 -2.79
CA PRO A 266 10.42 20.78 -3.40
C PRO A 266 10.57 20.63 -4.93
N VAL A 267 10.59 19.40 -5.44
CA VAL A 267 10.65 19.12 -6.88
C VAL A 267 9.34 19.50 -7.56
N LEU A 268 8.20 19.13 -6.96
CA LEU A 268 6.89 19.48 -7.49
C LEU A 268 6.65 21.00 -7.50
N ASN A 269 7.02 21.70 -6.42
CA ASN A 269 6.95 23.16 -6.33
C ASN A 269 7.76 23.81 -7.45
N ARG A 270 8.97 23.30 -7.70
CA ARG A 270 9.83 23.77 -8.79
C ARG A 270 9.19 23.53 -10.17
N LEU A 271 8.48 22.42 -10.37
CA LEU A 271 7.74 22.16 -11.62
C LEU A 271 6.58 23.13 -11.80
N ALA A 272 5.83 23.43 -10.74
CA ALA A 272 4.75 24.42 -10.76
C ALA A 272 5.29 25.84 -11.03
N ASP A 273 6.42 26.20 -10.42
CA ASP A 273 7.12 27.47 -10.62
C ASP A 273 7.64 27.67 -12.04
N TYR A 274 8.09 26.59 -12.68
CA TYR A 274 8.63 26.63 -14.04
C TYR A 274 7.57 26.98 -15.09
N GLN A 275 6.27 26.87 -14.75
CA GLN A 275 5.14 27.18 -15.64
C GLN A 275 5.26 26.46 -16.99
N ILE A 276 5.28 25.13 -16.93
CA ILE A 276 5.36 24.28 -18.11
C ILE A 276 4.20 24.64 -19.08
N PRO A 277 4.48 24.98 -20.36
CA PRO A 277 3.43 25.42 -21.27
C PRO A 277 2.35 24.35 -21.44
N ASN A 278 1.09 24.78 -21.30
CA ASN A 278 -0.11 23.94 -21.36
C ASN A 278 -0.10 22.80 -20.34
N THR A 279 0.50 23.00 -19.17
CA THR A 279 0.45 22.03 -18.07
C THR A 279 0.17 22.73 -16.75
N VAL A 280 -0.83 22.24 -16.04
CA VAL A 280 -1.17 22.67 -14.69
C VAL A 280 -0.73 21.58 -13.72
N VAL A 281 -0.08 21.97 -12.64
CA VAL A 281 0.36 21.05 -11.59
C VAL A 281 -0.73 20.99 -10.53
N ALA A 282 -1.16 19.78 -10.20
CA ALA A 282 -2.19 19.53 -9.21
C ALA A 282 -1.78 18.43 -8.26
N ARG A 283 -2.39 18.43 -7.08
CA ARG A 283 -2.14 17.48 -6.02
C ARG A 283 -3.46 16.93 -5.50
N PHE A 284 -3.45 15.67 -5.08
CA PHE A 284 -4.60 15.00 -4.50
C PHE A 284 -4.13 14.22 -3.27
N ASP A 285 -4.62 14.62 -2.10
CA ASP A 285 -4.32 13.96 -0.84
C ASP A 285 -5.16 12.69 -0.68
N ILE A 286 -4.51 11.52 -0.71
CA ILE A 286 -5.17 10.22 -0.56
C ILE A 286 -5.24 9.73 0.89
N THR A 287 -4.89 10.59 1.85
CA THR A 287 -4.88 10.23 3.28
C THR A 287 -6.28 9.90 3.76
N GLU A 288 -7.28 10.66 3.33
CA GLU A 288 -8.65 10.54 3.81
C GLU A 288 -9.65 10.29 2.69
N GLN A 289 -9.32 10.75 1.49
CA GLN A 289 -10.18 10.67 0.32
C GLN A 289 -9.91 9.40 -0.49
N ASN A 290 -10.92 8.92 -1.19
CA ASN A 290 -10.75 7.85 -2.16
C ASN A 290 -10.09 8.40 -3.42
N ILE A 291 -9.34 7.53 -4.07
CA ILE A 291 -8.79 7.83 -5.40
C ILE A 291 -9.98 8.12 -6.33
N PRO A 292 -9.97 9.26 -7.04
CA PRO A 292 -11.10 9.71 -7.81
C PRO A 292 -11.38 8.72 -8.96
N LYS A 293 -12.66 8.54 -9.26
CA LYS A 293 -13.14 7.72 -10.37
C LYS A 293 -13.62 8.64 -11.48
N TYR A 294 -13.45 8.21 -12.72
CA TYR A 294 -14.00 8.91 -13.88
C TYR A 294 -15.03 8.02 -14.56
N ILE A 295 -16.28 8.49 -14.68
CA ILE A 295 -17.41 7.71 -15.21
C ILE A 295 -17.48 6.30 -14.58
N ASN A 296 -17.36 6.23 -13.25
CA ASN A 296 -17.35 4.99 -12.46
C ASN A 296 -16.20 4.00 -12.78
N GLN A 297 -15.16 4.41 -13.52
CA GLN A 297 -13.99 3.60 -13.82
C GLN A 297 -12.82 3.96 -12.89
N GLU A 298 -12.10 2.94 -12.43
CA GLU A 298 -10.87 3.08 -11.65
C GLU A 298 -9.70 3.28 -12.61
N LEU A 299 -9.37 4.55 -12.88
CA LEU A 299 -8.33 4.91 -13.87
C LEU A 299 -6.96 5.15 -13.26
N PHE A 300 -6.90 5.46 -11.97
CA PHE A 300 -5.65 5.73 -11.26
C PHE A 300 -5.23 4.51 -10.44
N GLN A 301 -4.06 3.98 -10.76
CA GLN A 301 -3.41 2.88 -10.07
C GLN A 301 -2.39 3.42 -9.06
N VAL A 302 -2.89 4.01 -7.97
CA VAL A 302 -2.05 4.64 -6.94
C VAL A 302 -1.65 3.59 -5.90
N GLU A 303 -0.52 2.95 -6.14
CA GLU A 303 -0.04 1.85 -5.32
C GLU A 303 0.93 2.28 -4.22
N SER A 304 1.56 3.45 -4.35
CA SER A 304 2.48 4.10 -3.40
C SER A 304 2.40 5.62 -3.54
N THR A 305 3.02 6.39 -2.64
CA THR A 305 3.09 7.86 -2.77
C THR A 305 4.53 8.36 -2.67
N PRO A 306 4.93 9.40 -3.41
CA PRO A 306 4.12 10.12 -4.40
C PRO A 306 3.94 9.29 -5.69
N THR A 307 2.77 9.41 -6.32
CA THR A 307 2.51 8.86 -7.67
C THR A 307 2.07 9.97 -8.59
N LEU A 308 2.69 10.06 -9.77
CA LEU A 308 2.41 11.10 -10.75
C LEU A 308 1.62 10.56 -11.95
N TYR A 309 0.63 11.33 -12.39
CA TYR A 309 -0.14 11.10 -13.60
C TYR A 309 -0.14 12.34 -14.49
N LEU A 310 -0.14 12.12 -15.80
CA LEU A 310 -0.49 13.13 -16.80
C LEU A 310 -1.92 12.87 -17.26
N VAL A 311 -2.82 13.81 -17.00
CA VAL A 311 -4.25 13.69 -17.27
C VAL A 311 -4.67 14.74 -18.29
N GLY A 312 -5.61 14.40 -19.17
CA GLY A 312 -6.28 15.37 -20.04
C GLY A 312 -7.55 14.81 -20.68
N HIS A 313 -8.34 15.69 -21.31
CA HIS A 313 -9.73 15.39 -21.69
C HIS A 313 -10.05 15.49 -23.19
N SER A 314 -9.16 16.06 -24.03
CA SER A 314 -9.41 16.24 -25.47
C SER A 314 -8.45 15.39 -26.33
N PRO A 315 -8.96 14.65 -27.36
CA PRO A 315 -10.37 14.46 -27.75
C PRO A 315 -11.11 13.38 -26.91
N SER A 316 -10.42 12.71 -25.99
CA SER A 316 -11.01 11.79 -25.01
C SER A 316 -10.20 11.82 -23.72
N PHE A 317 -10.85 11.51 -22.59
CA PHE A 317 -10.16 11.38 -21.31
C PHE A 317 -9.02 10.35 -21.41
N TYR A 318 -7.87 10.70 -20.84
CA TYR A 318 -6.77 9.78 -20.62
C TYR A 318 -6.02 10.15 -19.35
N ALA A 319 -5.41 9.15 -18.72
CA ALA A 319 -4.50 9.31 -17.60
C ALA A 319 -3.29 8.40 -17.84
N GLU A 320 -2.09 8.97 -17.88
CA GLU A 320 -0.85 8.21 -18.06
C GLU A 320 0.03 8.33 -16.82
N MET A 321 0.34 7.20 -16.19
CA MET A 321 1.23 7.15 -15.03
C MET A 321 2.68 7.43 -15.42
N TYR A 322 3.37 8.26 -14.65
CA TYR A 322 4.81 8.45 -14.75
C TYR A 322 5.55 7.33 -14.01
N SER A 323 6.53 6.73 -14.66
CA SER A 323 7.33 5.62 -14.11
C SER A 323 8.84 5.94 -14.01
N GLY A 324 9.22 7.19 -14.26
CA GLY A 324 10.61 7.63 -14.18
C GLY A 324 11.03 8.06 -12.79
N LYS A 325 12.19 8.72 -12.70
CA LYS A 325 12.72 9.25 -11.43
C LYS A 325 11.96 10.51 -11.01
N HIS A 326 11.70 10.65 -9.71
CA HIS A 326 11.10 11.85 -9.10
C HIS A 326 12.08 13.04 -9.01
N GLU A 327 12.81 13.30 -10.09
CA GLU A 327 13.77 14.40 -10.24
C GLU A 327 13.22 15.42 -11.25
N PHE A 328 13.49 16.70 -11.03
CA PHE A 328 12.97 17.80 -11.85
C PHE A 328 13.23 17.59 -13.35
N ASP A 329 14.48 17.30 -13.73
CA ASP A 329 14.88 17.16 -15.13
C ASP A 329 14.22 15.93 -15.80
N ALA A 330 14.08 14.83 -15.07
CA ALA A 330 13.48 13.61 -15.57
C ALA A 330 11.98 13.79 -15.86
N ILE A 331 11.26 14.49 -14.97
CA ILE A 331 9.84 14.79 -15.15
C ILE A 331 9.64 15.81 -16.27
N LEU A 332 10.45 16.88 -16.32
CA LEU A 332 10.36 17.91 -17.35
C LEU A 332 10.63 17.35 -18.76
N GLN A 333 11.64 16.48 -18.91
CA GLN A 333 11.92 15.80 -20.18
C GLN A 333 10.76 14.91 -20.62
N TRP A 334 10.15 14.17 -19.68
CA TRP A 334 9.01 13.32 -19.97
C TRP A 334 7.79 14.14 -20.43
N LEU A 335 7.44 15.21 -19.71
CA LEU A 335 6.34 16.11 -20.07
C LEU A 335 6.56 16.75 -21.44
N THR A 336 7.79 17.22 -21.71
CA THR A 336 8.15 17.82 -23.01
C THR A 336 7.97 16.81 -24.15
N LYS A 337 8.40 15.56 -23.94
CA LYS A 337 8.22 14.50 -24.93
C LYS A 337 6.74 14.20 -25.18
N LYS A 338 5.92 14.14 -24.13
CA LYS A 338 4.48 13.84 -24.22
C LYS A 338 3.70 14.92 -24.95
N ARG A 339 4.06 16.18 -24.71
CA ARG A 339 3.48 17.31 -25.43
C ARG A 339 3.81 17.29 -26.92
N ASN A 340 5.04 16.99 -27.29
CA ASN A 340 5.45 16.97 -28.71
C ASN A 340 4.90 15.78 -29.50
N SER A 341 4.39 14.75 -28.82
CA SER A 341 3.76 13.57 -29.43
C SER A 341 2.25 13.70 -29.63
N ARG A 342 1.66 14.80 -29.17
CA ARG A 342 0.26 15.20 -29.41
C ARG A 342 0.26 16.29 -30.47
#